data_AF-A0A949XUV3-F1
#
_entry.id   AF-A0A949XUV3-F1
#
_cell.length_a   1.000
_cell.length_b   1.000
_cell.length_c   1.000
_cell.angle_alpha   90.00
_cell.angle_beta   90.00
_cell.angle_gamma   90.00
#
_symmetry.space_group_name_H-M   'P 1'
#
loop_
_entity.id
_entity.type
_entity.pdbx_description
1 polymer ?
#
loop_
_entity_poly.entity_id
_entity_poly.type
_entity_poly.pdbx_seq_one_letter_code
_entity_poly.pdbx_strand_id
1 'polypeptide(L)' 'MAENTVESRPAHAASSKIEQKPNIYEAEYLGSGTFKIVKPKRKNAKRRQSALKGTTRGSRK' A
#
# COMPACT_ATOMS: atom_id res chain seq x y z
N MET A 1 33.92 22.87 0.71
CA MET A 1 32.72 22.65 1.54
C MET A 1 31.67 22.02 0.65
N ALA A 2 31.35 20.74 0.83
CA ALA A 2 30.28 20.09 0.09
C ALA A 2 29.14 19.84 1.08
N GLU A 3 28.02 20.52 0.89
CA GLU A 3 26.80 20.35 1.68
C GLU A 3 26.13 19.02 1.29
N ASN A 4 25.95 18.14 2.27
CA ASN A 4 25.16 16.92 2.09
C ASN A 4 23.68 17.27 2.22
N THR A 5 22.96 17.29 1.11
CA THR A 5 21.51 17.40 1.09
C THR A 5 20.88 16.08 1.56
N VAL A 6 20.32 16.07 2.78
CA VAL A 6 19.54 14.93 3.27
C VAL A 6 18.15 15.01 2.64
N GLU A 7 17.91 14.22 1.60
CA GLU A 7 16.59 14.06 0.99
C GLU A 7 15.59 13.57 2.07
N SER A 8 14.66 14.44 2.46
CA SER A 8 13.64 14.10 3.45
C SER A 8 12.65 13.10 2.86
N ARG A 9 12.81 11.81 3.18
CA ARG A 9 11.83 10.79 2.81
C ARG A 9 10.53 11.04 3.59
N PRO A 10 9.36 10.92 2.94
CA PRO A 10 8.11 11.16 3.62
C PRO A 10 7.84 10.09 4.70
N ALA A 11 7.18 10.46 5.79
CA ALA A 11 6.95 9.60 6.96
C ALA A 11 6.29 8.24 6.63
N HIS A 12 5.48 8.16 5.57
CA HIS A 12 4.86 6.92 5.12
C HIS A 12 5.84 5.93 4.46
N ALA A 13 6.99 6.40 3.96
CA ALA A 13 8.04 5.56 3.41
C ALA A 13 8.84 4.80 4.49
N ALA A 14 8.69 5.19 5.77
CA ALA A 14 9.36 4.52 6.89
C ALA A 14 8.57 3.30 7.43
N SER A 15 7.37 3.03 6.92
CA SER A 15 6.58 1.88 7.37
C SER A 15 7.20 0.55 6.92
N SER A 16 7.26 -0.44 7.83
CA SER A 16 7.75 -1.78 7.51
C SER A 16 6.85 -2.45 6.47
N LYS A 17 7.42 -2.85 5.32
CA LYS A 17 6.68 -3.57 4.28
C LYS A 17 6.32 -4.96 4.78
N ILE A 18 5.03 -5.21 5.03
CA ILE A 18 4.52 -6.50 5.48
C ILE A 18 4.48 -7.48 4.31
N GLU A 19 5.18 -8.60 4.42
CA GLU A 19 5.12 -9.69 3.44
C GLU A 19 3.75 -10.37 3.47
N GLN A 20 3.15 -10.55 2.29
CA GLN A 20 1.80 -11.09 2.14
C GLN A 20 1.89 -12.55 1.72
N LYS A 21 1.26 -13.45 2.48
CA LYS A 21 1.07 -14.83 2.06
C LYS A 21 0.06 -14.91 0.91
N PRO A 22 0.24 -15.79 -0.08
CA PRO A 22 -0.71 -15.95 -1.17
C PRO A 22 -2.04 -16.52 -0.67
N ASN A 23 -3.15 -15.85 -1.01
CA ASN A 23 -4.54 -16.33 -0.86
C ASN A 23 -5.12 -16.51 0.56
N ILE A 24 -4.42 -16.13 1.62
CA ILE A 24 -4.93 -16.28 3.00
C ILE A 24 -5.32 -14.91 3.57
N TYR A 25 -6.52 -14.82 4.14
CA TYR A 25 -6.93 -13.71 4.98
C TYR A 25 -6.43 -13.99 6.41
N GLU A 26 -5.54 -13.14 6.93
CA GLU A 26 -5.05 -13.24 8.30
C GLU A 26 -5.29 -11.92 9.03
N ALA A 27 -5.61 -12.01 10.32
CA ALA A 27 -5.73 -10.86 11.20
C ALA A 27 -4.96 -11.17 12.49
N GLU A 28 -3.94 -10.37 12.80
CA GLU A 28 -3.18 -10.44 14.04
C GLU A 28 -3.53 -9.22 14.90
N TYR A 29 -3.96 -9.45 16.14
CA TYR A 29 -4.27 -8.37 17.09
C TYR A 29 -2.99 -7.89 17.78
N LEU A 30 -2.70 -6.59 17.70
CA LEU A 30 -1.50 -5.99 18.29
C LEU A 30 -1.72 -5.31 19.65
N GLY A 31 -2.97 -5.22 20.12
CA GLY A 31 -3.34 -4.41 21.28
C GLY A 31 -4.04 -3.10 20.90
N SER A 32 -4.63 -2.44 21.90
CA SER A 32 -5.31 -1.14 21.79
C SER A 32 -6.32 -1.02 20.63
N GLY A 33 -7.06 -2.10 20.32
CA GLY A 33 -8.02 -2.11 19.20
C GLY A 33 -7.37 -2.12 17.81
N THR A 34 -6.07 -2.34 17.70
CA THR A 34 -5.31 -2.29 16.44
C THR A 34 -5.05 -3.70 15.90
N PHE A 35 -5.37 -3.90 14.61
CA PHE A 35 -5.19 -5.18 13.92
C PHE A 35 -4.25 -5.04 12.73
N LYS A 36 -3.32 -6.00 12.56
CA LYS A 36 -2.62 -6.23 11.30
C LYS A 36 -3.47 -7.14 10.44
N ILE A 37 -4.10 -6.56 9.42
CA ILE A 37 -4.93 -7.30 8.47
C ILE A 37 -4.10 -7.58 7.22
N VAL A 38 -3.74 -8.85 7.01
CA VAL A 38 -3.05 -9.31 5.81
C VAL A 38 -4.10 -9.86 4.85
N LYS A 39 -4.44 -9.05 3.84
CA LYS A 39 -5.31 -9.45 2.73
C LYS A 39 -4.48 -9.55 1.44
N PRO A 40 -4.64 -10.63 0.66
CA PRO A 40 -3.97 -10.75 -0.63
C PRO A 40 -4.36 -9.56 -1.52
N LYS A 41 -3.36 -8.80 -1.99
CA LYS A 41 -3.61 -7.75 -2.97
C LYS A 41 -4.07 -8.38 -4.29
N ARG A 42 -4.93 -7.66 -5.03
CA ARG A 42 -5.39 -8.10 -6.35
C ARG A 42 -4.18 -8.44 -7.24
N LYS A 43 -4.30 -9.52 -8.04
CA LYS A 43 -3.33 -9.89 -9.08
C LYS A 43 -2.94 -8.66 -9.90
N ASN A 44 -1.65 -8.51 -10.23
CA ASN A 44 -1.13 -7.33 -10.94
C ASN A 44 -1.91 -7.03 -12.24
N ALA A 45 -2.28 -8.07 -13.00
CA ALA A 45 -3.10 -7.92 -14.22
C ALA A 45 -4.46 -7.25 -13.97
N LYS A 46 -5.16 -7.63 -12.89
CA LYS A 46 -6.46 -7.05 -12.53
C LYS A 46 -6.33 -5.63 -11.99
N ARG A 47 -5.25 -5.33 -11.26
CA ARG A 47 -4.92 -3.97 -10.82
C ARG A 47 -4.68 -3.05 -12.02
N ARG A 48 -3.88 -3.50 -13.00
CA ARG A 48 -3.65 -2.79 -14.26
C ARG A 48 -4.94 -2.58 -15.04
N GLN A 49 -5.77 -3.62 -15.18
CA GLN A 49 -7.06 -3.51 -15.88
C GLN A 49 -7.98 -2.48 -15.22
N SER A 50 -8.03 -2.43 -13.88
CA SER A 50 -8.81 -1.43 -13.15
C SER A 50 -8.30 -0.01 -13.35
N ALA A 51 -6.98 0.18 -13.46
CA ALA A 51 -6.38 1.49 -13.73
C ALA A 51 -6.62 1.96 -15.17
N LEU A 52 -6.59 1.03 -16.14
CA LEU A 52 -6.81 1.34 -17.56
C LEU A 52 -8.28 1.54 -17.91
N LYS A 53 -9.17 0.71 -17.35
CA LYS A 53 -10.60 0.68 -17.71
C LYS A 53 -11.50 1.40 -16.69
N GLY A 54 -10.98 1.68 -15.50
CA GLY A 54 -11.72 2.43 -14.50
C GLY A 54 -11.79 3.89 -14.93
N THR A 55 -12.97 4.49 -14.86
CA THR A 55 -13.12 5.94 -15.03
C THR A 55 -12.50 6.63 -13.83
N THR A 56 -11.65 7.63 -14.06
CA THR A 56 -11.15 8.49 -12.98
C THR A 56 -12.34 9.19 -12.32
N ARG A 57 -12.47 9.05 -11.00
CA ARG A 57 -13.54 9.71 -10.25
C ARG A 57 -13.42 11.23 -10.47
N GLY A 58 -14.50 11.89 -10.91
CA GLY A 58 -14.50 13.32 -11.24
C GLY A 58 -14.14 13.67 -12.69
N SER A 59 -13.85 12.68 -13.56
CA SER A 59 -13.62 12.93 -14.99
C SER A 59 -14.91 12.98 -15.83
N ARG A 60 -16.07 12.73 -15.21
CA ARG A 60 -17.38 12.88 -15.84
C ARG A 60 -17.86 14.29 -15.53
N LYS A 61 -18.18 15.06 -16.57
CA LYS A 61 -18.76 16.40 -16.45
C LYS A 61 -20.11 16.35 -15.75
#